data_AF-A0A2W4J4B7-F1
#
_entry.id   AF-A0A2W4J4B7-F1
#
_cell.length_a   1.000
_cell.length_b   1.000
_cell.length_c   1.000
_cell.angle_alpha   90.00
_cell.angle_beta   90.00
_cell.angle_gamma   90.00
#
_symmetry.space_group_name_H-M   'P 1'
#
loop_
_entity.id
_entity.type
_entity.pdbx_description
1 polymer ?
#
loop_
_entity_poly.entity_id
_entity_poly.type
_entity_poly.pdbx_seq_one_letter_code
_entity_poly.pdbx_strand_id
1 'polypeptide(L)'
;MPRSREAELLKTVQHYKTLSEQLQHALESRIAIEQAKGILSERYRITVDEAFQLLRSYCRAHNLKIADAARALTVRPEKPTAPTGHAVA
;
A
#
# COMPACT_ATOMS: atom_id res chain seq x y z
N MET A 1 10.87 -29.65 34.80
CA MET A 1 11.70 -28.98 33.78
C MET A 1 10.99 -27.70 33.29
N PRO A 2 11.38 -26.51 33.78
CA PRO A 2 10.70 -25.23 33.47
C PRO A 2 11.06 -24.60 32.10
N ARG A 3 12.24 -24.91 31.53
CA ARG A 3 12.71 -24.30 30.24
C ARG A 3 11.83 -24.62 29.02
N SER A 4 11.10 -25.74 29.02
CA SER A 4 10.25 -26.14 27.89
C SER A 4 9.00 -25.27 27.75
N ARG A 5 8.40 -24.82 28.87
CA ARG A 5 7.24 -23.91 28.85
C ARG A 5 7.61 -22.51 28.37
N GLU A 6 8.76 -21.99 28.78
CA GLU A 6 9.26 -20.69 28.33
C GLU A 6 9.52 -20.70 26.81
N ALA A 7 10.12 -21.77 26.28
CA ALA A 7 10.35 -21.94 24.84
C ALA A 7 9.03 -22.02 24.04
N GLU A 8 8.00 -22.67 24.59
CA GLU A 8 6.68 -22.76 23.96
C GLU A 8 5.92 -21.42 23.97
N LEU A 9 6.02 -20.66 25.07
CA LEU A 9 5.47 -19.30 25.17
C LEU A 9 6.16 -18.36 24.16
N LEU A 10 7.48 -18.41 24.05
CA LEU A 10 8.24 -17.65 23.05
C LEU A 10 7.78 -17.97 21.62
N LYS A 11 7.62 -19.26 21.27
CA LYS A 11 7.11 -19.66 19.95
C LYS A 11 5.71 -19.12 19.69
N THR A 12 4.83 -19.18 20.69
CA THR A 12 3.45 -18.70 20.60
C THR A 12 3.42 -17.19 20.38
N VAL A 13 4.19 -16.43 21.15
CA VAL A 13 4.30 -14.96 21.00
C VAL A 13 4.85 -14.60 19.62
N GLN A 14 5.89 -15.29 19.14
CA GLN A 14 6.46 -15.06 17.81
C GLN A 14 5.46 -15.38 16.68
N HIS A 15 4.66 -16.44 16.84
CA HIS A 15 3.62 -16.79 15.88
C HIS A 15 2.55 -15.68 15.78
N TYR A 16 2.02 -15.22 16.92
CA TYR A 16 1.04 -14.13 16.94
C TYR A 16 1.61 -12.82 16.40
N LYS A 17 2.87 -12.51 16.71
CA LYS A 17 3.55 -11.34 16.17
C LYS A 17 3.63 -11.40 14.64
N THR A 18 4.11 -12.53 14.10
CA THR A 18 4.21 -12.74 12.65
C THR A 18 2.85 -12.64 11.97
N LEU A 19 1.81 -13.23 12.56
CA LEU A 19 0.44 -13.16 12.03
C LEU A 19 -0.08 -11.72 12.04
N SER A 20 0.15 -10.99 13.13
CA SER A 20 -0.24 -9.58 13.25
C SER A 20 0.45 -8.72 12.19
N GLU A 21 1.75 -8.93 11.94
CA GLU A 21 2.51 -8.23 10.89
C GLU A 21 1.96 -8.55 9.48
N GLN A 22 1.66 -9.81 9.20
CA GLN A 22 1.07 -10.22 7.92
C GLN A 22 -0.32 -9.60 7.69
N LEU A 23 -1.16 -9.58 8.73
CA LEU A 23 -2.49 -8.96 8.66
C LEU A 23 -2.38 -7.45 8.46
N GLN A 24 -1.48 -6.79 9.20
CA GLN A 24 -1.23 -5.37 9.05
C GLN A 24 -0.80 -5.03 7.62
N HIS A 25 0.16 -5.79 7.06
CA HIS A 25 0.59 -5.62 5.68
C HIS A 25 -0.52 -5.87 4.65
N ALA A 26 -1.41 -6.84 4.90
CA ALA A 26 -2.56 -7.10 4.03
C ALA A 26 -3.55 -5.93 4.04
N LEU A 27 -3.83 -5.35 5.22
CA LEU A 27 -4.72 -4.20 5.37
C LEU A 27 -4.15 -2.95 4.68
N GLU A 28 -2.88 -2.64 4.89
CA GLU A 28 -2.20 -1.52 4.23
C GLU A 28 -2.22 -1.65 2.70
N SER A 29 -1.98 -2.87 2.21
CA SER A 29 -2.02 -3.15 0.77
C SER A 29 -3.43 -2.94 0.22
N ARG A 30 -4.48 -3.34 0.95
CA ARG A 30 -5.87 -3.13 0.52
C ARG A 30 -6.22 -1.65 0.42
N ILE A 31 -5.83 -0.84 1.40
CA ILE A 31 -6.09 0.61 1.38
C ILE A 31 -5.45 1.25 0.13
N ALA A 32 -4.18 0.96 -0.13
CA ALA A 32 -3.47 1.51 -1.28
C ALA A 32 -4.13 1.08 -2.60
N ILE A 33 -4.55 -0.18 -2.73
CA ILE A 33 -5.22 -0.69 -3.93
C ILE A 33 -6.56 0.00 -4.18
N GLU A 34 -7.39 0.16 -3.14
CA GLU A 34 -8.68 0.85 -3.30
C GLU A 34 -8.51 2.33 -3.65
N GLN A 35 -7.52 3.01 -3.06
CA GLN A 35 -7.19 4.39 -3.45
C GLN A 35 -6.70 4.48 -4.90
N ALA A 36 -5.83 3.57 -5.33
CA ALA A 36 -5.35 3.53 -6.71
C ALA A 36 -6.50 3.27 -7.70
N LYS A 37 -7.44 2.38 -7.38
CA LYS A 37 -8.65 2.15 -8.19
C LYS A 37 -9.48 3.43 -8.32
N GLY A 38 -9.68 4.17 -7.23
CA GLY A 38 -10.36 5.46 -7.25
C GLY A 38 -9.66 6.49 -8.15
N ILE A 39 -8.35 6.67 -7.99
CA ILE A 39 -7.54 7.59 -8.80
C ILE A 39 -7.63 7.25 -10.30
N LEU A 40 -7.51 5.96 -10.65
CA LEU A 40 -7.58 5.51 -12.04
C LEU A 40 -9.00 5.64 -12.61
N SER A 41 -10.02 5.28 -11.85
CA SER A 41 -11.43 5.42 -12.24
C SER A 41 -11.77 6.87 -12.55
N GLU A 42 -11.41 7.80 -11.67
CA GLU A 42 -11.63 9.23 -11.88
C GLU A 42 -10.85 9.76 -13.09
N ARG A 43 -9.56 9.43 -13.18
CA ARG A 43 -8.67 9.95 -14.24
C ARG A 43 -9.06 9.47 -15.64
N TYR A 44 -9.41 8.20 -15.78
CA TYR A 44 -9.71 7.59 -17.07
C TYR A 44 -11.22 7.54 -17.36
N ARG A 45 -12.07 7.99 -16.44
CA ARG A 45 -13.54 7.94 -16.53
C ARG A 45 -14.06 6.52 -16.82
N ILE A 46 -13.50 5.55 -16.11
CA ILE A 46 -13.85 4.13 -16.18
C ILE A 46 -14.41 3.64 -14.85
N THR A 47 -15.04 2.48 -14.85
CA THR A 47 -15.50 1.85 -13.60
C THR A 47 -14.34 1.46 -12.70
N VAL A 48 -14.63 1.31 -11.40
CA VAL A 48 -13.68 0.85 -10.38
C VAL A 48 -13.12 -0.55 -10.70
N ASP A 49 -13.93 -1.41 -11.33
CA ASP A 49 -13.52 -2.75 -11.74
C ASP A 49 -12.58 -2.70 -12.96
N GLU A 50 -12.89 -1.89 -13.97
CA GLU A 50 -12.00 -1.65 -15.12
C GLU A 50 -10.67 -1.04 -14.67
N ALA A 51 -10.69 -0.12 -13.72
CA ALA A 51 -9.49 0.45 -13.11
C ALA A 51 -8.61 -0.62 -12.44
N PHE A 52 -9.23 -1.60 -11.77
CA PHE A 52 -8.48 -2.71 -11.18
C PHE A 52 -7.88 -3.64 -12.24
N GLN A 53 -8.62 -3.93 -13.33
CA GLN A 53 -8.10 -4.71 -14.46
C GLN A 53 -6.94 -4.00 -15.16
N LEU A 54 -7.04 -2.67 -15.33
CA LEU A 54 -5.97 -1.85 -15.89
C LEU A 54 -4.72 -1.93 -15.02
N LEU A 55 -4.86 -1.73 -13.70
CA LEU A 55 -3.74 -1.84 -12.75
C LEU A 55 -3.09 -3.23 -12.79
N ARG A 56 -3.89 -4.31 -12.82
CA ARG A 56 -3.38 -5.69 -12.94
C ARG A 56 -2.62 -5.92 -14.24
N SER A 57 -3.16 -5.43 -15.35
CA SER A 57 -2.55 -5.58 -16.68
C SER A 57 -1.20 -4.86 -16.73
N TYR A 58 -1.14 -3.63 -16.22
CA TYR A 58 0.11 -2.88 -16.06
C TYR A 58 1.12 -3.66 -15.20
N CYS A 59 0.72 -4.09 -14.00
CA CYS A 59 1.62 -4.81 -13.11
C CYS A 59 2.18 -6.09 -13.74
N ARG A 60 1.34 -6.85 -14.45
CA ARG A 60 1.77 -8.07 -15.15
C ARG A 60 2.76 -7.77 -16.28
N ALA A 61 2.51 -6.74 -17.08
CA ALA A 61 3.40 -6.34 -18.17
C ALA A 61 4.77 -5.84 -17.68
N HIS A 62 4.80 -5.26 -16.47
CA HIS A 62 6.00 -4.68 -15.87
C HIS A 62 6.63 -5.52 -14.75
N ASN A 63 6.13 -6.73 -14.50
CA ASN A 63 6.57 -7.61 -13.40
C ASN A 63 6.58 -6.91 -12.02
N LEU A 64 5.54 -6.12 -11.73
CA LEU A 64 5.39 -5.37 -10.48
C LEU A 64 4.37 -6.06 -9.56
N LYS A 65 4.56 -5.88 -8.25
CA LYS A 65 3.52 -6.21 -7.28
C LYS A 65 2.45 -5.12 -7.29
N ILE A 66 1.19 -5.54 -7.32
CA ILE A 66 0.04 -4.63 -7.39
C ILE A 66 0.05 -3.62 -6.23
N ALA A 67 0.38 -4.07 -5.01
CA ALA A 67 0.43 -3.20 -3.84
C ALA A 67 1.51 -2.12 -3.95
N ASP A 68 2.67 -2.42 -4.56
CA ASP A 68 3.75 -1.46 -4.77
C ASP A 68 3.35 -0.42 -5.83
N ALA A 69 2.79 -0.86 -6.96
CA ALA A 69 2.28 0.02 -7.99
C ALA A 69 1.15 0.93 -7.48
N ALA A 70 0.25 0.38 -6.66
CA ALA A 70 -0.82 1.14 -6.03
C ALA A 70 -0.27 2.22 -5.09
N ARG A 71 0.72 1.88 -4.23
CA ARG A 71 1.39 2.87 -3.37
C ARG A 71 2.03 3.99 -4.17
N ALA A 72 2.71 3.66 -5.28
CA ALA A 72 3.32 4.66 -6.15
C ALA A 72 2.30 5.63 -6.77
N LEU A 73 1.06 5.18 -7.02
CA LEU A 73 -0.03 6.02 -7.51
C LEU A 73 -0.63 6.93 -6.41
N THR A 74 -0.62 6.47 -5.16
CA THR A 74 -1.16 7.23 -4.02
C THR A 74 -0.21 8.32 -3.51
N VAL A 75 1.10 8.16 -3.71
CA VAL A 75 2.09 9.19 -3.41
C VAL A 75 1.98 10.28 -4.47
N ARG A 76 1.18 11.31 -4.19
CA ARG A 76 1.16 12.52 -5.00
C ARG A 76 2.54 13.18 -4.88
N PRO A 77 3.29 13.43 -5.96
CA PRO A 77 4.39 14.39 -5.87
C PRO A 77 3.75 15.72 -5.44
N GLU A 78 4.25 16.28 -4.34
CA GLU A 78 3.90 17.64 -3.96
C GLU A 78 4.08 18.52 -5.21
N LYS A 79 3.03 19.22 -5.62
CA LYS A 79 3.16 20.25 -6.65
C LYS A 79 4.19 21.23 -6.08
N PRO A 80 5.34 21.48 -6.72
CA PRO A 80 6.27 22.50 -6.26
C PRO A 80 5.46 23.78 -6.11
N THR A 81 5.23 24.18 -4.87
CA THR A 81 4.64 25.49 -4.61
C THR A 81 5.70 26.46 -5.11
N ALA A 82 5.36 27.20 -6.17
CA ALA A 82 6.21 28.28 -6.62
C ALA A 82 6.55 29.12 -5.38
N PRO A 83 7.82 29.49 -5.13
CA PRO A 83 8.15 30.30 -3.97
C PRO A 83 7.32 31.57 -4.06
N THR A 84 6.34 31.70 -3.17
CA THR A 84 5.52 32.91 -3.07
C THR A 84 6.49 34.01 -2.70
N GLY A 85 6.88 34.81 -3.69
CA GLY A 85 7.65 36.02 -3.54
C GLY A 85 6.83 37.04 -2.75
N HIS A 86 6.78 36.88 -1.43
CA HIS A 86 6.66 38.00 -0.53
C HIS A 86 8.07 38.53 -0.29
N ALA A 87 8.63 39.15 -1.33
CA ALA A 87 9.69 40.12 -1.13
C ALA A 87 9.02 41.31 -0.46
N VAL A 88 9.23 41.42 0.85
CA VAL A 88 8.99 42.62 1.62
C VAL A 88 9.82 43.73 0.99
N ALA A 89 9.14 44.76 0.49
CA ALA A 89 9.69 46.08 0.18
C ALA A 89 8.74 47.11 0.78
#